data_AF-A0A2S8FV85-F1
#
_entry.id   AF-A0A2S8FV85-F1
#
_cell.length_a   1.000
_cell.length_b   1.000
_cell.length_c   1.000
_cell.angle_alpha   90.00
_cell.angle_beta   90.00
_cell.angle_gamma   90.00
#
_symmetry.space_group_name_H-M   'P 1'
#
loop_
_entity.id
_entity.type
_entity.pdbx_description
1 polymer ?
#
loop_
_entity_poly.entity_id
_entity_poly.type
_entity_poly.pdbx_seq_one_letter_code
_entity_poly.pdbx_strand_id
1 'polypeptide(L)'
;MLSIRSLTGLALSAILLVTMSGCGPSPGAEYAVKTLEITHRIPGSVQGWGMVLDPWFKGGQVNLEDLARTKTMGNESMKQIRDAVYAVEVPSDPKAKEFAELVQGYCDWQVETFIGTLNEVSELAEQENPASLPTLQKASALLQPLEDAEQEWVKKINAQAKKLGLQVK
;
A
#
# COMPACT_ATOMS: atom_id res chain seq x y z
N MET A 1 -24.00 -5.41 -9.11
CA MET A 1 -22.64 -5.42 -9.70
C MET A 1 -21.68 -4.95 -8.63
N LEU A 2 -20.89 -5.86 -8.06
CA LEU A 2 -19.81 -5.53 -7.13
C LEU A 2 -18.73 -4.80 -7.95
N SER A 3 -18.58 -3.50 -7.72
CA SER A 3 -17.75 -2.64 -8.54
C SER A 3 -16.27 -2.84 -8.21
N ILE A 4 -15.49 -3.19 -9.24
CA ILE A 4 -14.02 -3.32 -9.34
C ILE A 4 -13.22 -2.12 -8.80
N ARG A 5 -13.89 -1.03 -8.43
CA ARG A 5 -13.27 0.15 -7.84
C ARG A 5 -12.43 -0.16 -6.59
N SER A 6 -12.71 -1.24 -5.85
CA SER A 6 -11.94 -1.58 -4.66
C SER A 6 -10.49 -1.98 -4.97
N LEU A 7 -10.23 -2.91 -5.90
CA LEU A 7 -8.85 -3.39 -6.11
C LEU A 7 -7.94 -2.41 -6.87
N THR A 8 -8.50 -1.60 -7.75
CA THR A 8 -7.75 -0.53 -8.43
C THR A 8 -7.67 0.75 -7.59
N GLY A 9 -8.66 1.01 -6.72
CA GLY A 9 -8.66 2.13 -5.77
C GLY A 9 -7.71 1.94 -4.59
N LEU A 10 -7.54 0.69 -4.12
CA LEU A 10 -6.63 0.31 -3.03
C LEU A 10 -5.14 0.51 -3.34
N ALA A 11 -4.78 0.84 -4.59
CA ALA A 11 -3.40 1.10 -5.00
C ALA A 11 -3.15 2.58 -5.37
N LEU A 12 -4.19 3.42 -5.41
CA LEU A 12 -4.15 4.68 -6.16
C LEU A 12 -4.15 5.96 -5.32
N SER A 13 -4.10 5.85 -4.00
CA SER A 13 -4.01 7.03 -3.14
C SER A 13 -2.57 7.54 -3.05
N ALA A 14 -2.16 8.17 -4.16
CA ALA A 14 -1.07 9.13 -4.32
C ALA A 14 -0.29 9.44 -3.03
N ILE A 15 0.93 8.93 -2.93
CA ILE A 15 1.94 9.62 -2.13
C ILE A 15 2.59 10.62 -3.08
N LEU A 16 2.53 11.87 -2.65
CA LEU A 16 2.48 13.07 -3.46
C LEU A 16 3.87 13.51 -3.94
N LEU A 17 3.90 14.33 -5.00
CA LEU A 17 5.12 14.99 -5.47
C LEU A 17 5.57 15.98 -4.40
N VAL A 18 6.65 15.67 -3.69
CA VAL A 18 7.14 16.52 -2.61
C VAL A 18 8.11 17.56 -3.16
N THR A 19 7.82 18.84 -2.91
CA THR A 19 8.73 19.94 -3.25
C THR A 19 9.16 20.68 -1.99
N MET A 20 10.46 20.89 -1.83
CA MET A 20 11.02 21.64 -0.70
C MET A 20 10.82 23.14 -0.92
N SER A 21 10.31 23.85 0.09
CA SER A 21 10.15 25.30 0.06
C SER A 21 11.13 25.97 1.02
N GLY A 22 12.12 26.72 0.50
CA GLY A 22 12.97 27.61 1.32
C GLY A 22 14.27 27.02 1.89
N CYS A 23 15.12 27.90 2.44
CA CYS A 23 16.53 27.71 2.84
C CYS A 23 16.88 26.33 3.43
N GLY A 24 17.49 25.47 2.62
CA GLY A 24 18.21 24.25 3.03
C GLY A 24 17.30 23.15 3.58
N PRO A 25 17.48 21.89 3.18
CA PRO A 25 16.69 20.83 3.79
C PRO A 25 17.01 20.72 5.29
N SER A 26 16.00 20.81 6.15
CA SER A 26 16.20 20.33 7.53
C SER A 26 16.43 18.81 7.48
N PRO A 27 17.26 18.23 8.35
CA PRO A 27 17.50 16.78 8.36
C PRO A 27 16.20 15.96 8.40
N GLY A 28 15.18 16.45 9.12
CA GLY A 28 13.85 15.83 9.15
C GLY A 28 13.12 15.89 7.81
N ALA A 29 13.26 16.98 7.05
CA ALA A 29 12.69 17.10 5.72
C ALA A 29 13.39 16.20 4.69
N GLU A 30 14.73 16.05 4.76
CA GLU A 30 15.47 15.10 3.90
C GLU A 30 15.04 13.65 4.18
N TYR A 31 14.96 13.30 5.46
CA TYR A 31 14.46 11.99 5.89
C TYR A 31 13.06 11.71 5.33
N ALA A 32 12.17 12.69 5.46
CA ALA A 32 10.79 12.54 5.01
C ALA A 32 10.65 12.48 3.49
N VAL A 33 11.43 13.24 2.71
CA VAL A 33 11.46 13.09 1.24
C VAL A 33 11.92 11.68 0.86
N LYS A 34 13.05 11.23 1.40
CA LYS A 34 13.65 9.94 1.03
C LYS A 34 12.74 8.76 1.36
N THR A 35 12.09 8.77 2.52
CA THR A 35 11.14 7.72 2.91
C THR A 35 9.87 7.77 2.08
N LEU A 36 9.34 8.96 1.77
CA LEU A 36 8.17 9.08 0.88
C LEU A 36 8.48 8.58 -0.53
N GLU A 37 9.62 8.93 -1.11
CA GLU A 37 10.08 8.41 -2.41
C GLU A 37 10.17 6.88 -2.43
N ILE A 38 10.62 6.25 -1.34
CA ILE A 38 10.61 4.80 -1.21
C ILE A 38 9.18 4.25 -1.25
N THR A 39 8.26 4.87 -0.51
CA THR A 39 6.86 4.43 -0.42
C THR A 39 6.07 4.65 -1.72
N HIS A 40 6.53 5.52 -2.63
CA HIS A 40 5.94 5.70 -3.97
C HIS A 40 6.00 4.43 -4.82
N ARG A 41 6.78 3.43 -4.42
CA ARG A 41 6.87 2.14 -5.10
C ARG A 41 5.72 1.18 -4.75
N ILE A 42 4.99 1.43 -3.66
CA ILE A 42 3.91 0.56 -3.16
C ILE A 42 2.83 0.28 -4.23
N PRO A 43 2.29 1.29 -4.95
CA PRO A 43 1.30 1.06 -6.00
C PRO A 43 1.75 0.04 -7.05
N GLY A 44 3.02 0.14 -7.49
CA GLY A 44 3.58 -0.78 -8.47
C GLY A 44 3.70 -2.22 -7.95
N SER A 45 3.95 -2.39 -6.66
CA SER A 45 4.04 -3.71 -6.01
C SER A 45 2.70 -4.44 -5.90
N VAL A 46 1.58 -3.71 -5.88
CA VAL A 46 0.23 -4.27 -5.69
C VAL A 46 -0.60 -4.30 -6.97
N GLN A 47 -0.23 -3.53 -8.00
CA GLN A 47 -1.00 -3.42 -9.26
C GLN A 47 -1.26 -4.79 -9.93
N GLY A 48 -0.30 -5.71 -9.88
CA GLY A 48 -0.43 -7.04 -10.47
C GLY A 48 -1.62 -7.83 -9.90
N TRP A 49 -1.92 -7.66 -8.62
CA TRP A 49 -3.04 -8.33 -7.95
C TRP A 49 -4.39 -7.93 -8.52
N GLY A 50 -4.59 -6.61 -8.70
CA GLY A 50 -5.81 -6.09 -9.29
C GLY A 50 -6.01 -6.62 -10.71
N MET A 51 -4.95 -6.72 -11.51
CA MET A 51 -5.02 -7.24 -12.88
C MET A 51 -5.37 -8.73 -12.93
N VAL A 52 -4.76 -9.54 -12.06
CA VAL A 52 -4.94 -11.00 -12.10
C VAL A 52 -6.27 -11.43 -11.48
N LEU A 53 -6.75 -10.75 -10.44
CA LEU A 53 -8.01 -11.10 -9.77
C LEU A 53 -9.26 -10.50 -10.45
N ASP A 54 -9.12 -9.45 -11.27
CA ASP A 54 -10.26 -8.78 -11.92
C ASP A 54 -11.19 -9.73 -12.71
N PRO A 55 -10.68 -10.68 -13.53
CA PRO A 55 -11.54 -11.66 -14.21
C PRO A 55 -12.36 -12.52 -13.24
N TRP A 56 -11.77 -12.93 -12.12
CA TRP A 56 -12.41 -13.76 -11.10
C TRP A 56 -13.55 -13.00 -10.39
N PHE A 57 -13.33 -11.73 -10.04
CA PHE A 57 -14.37 -10.86 -9.50
C PHE A 57 -15.51 -10.59 -10.49
N LYS A 58 -15.26 -10.70 -11.79
CA LYS A 58 -16.27 -10.57 -12.86
C LYS A 58 -17.03 -11.87 -13.16
N GLY A 59 -16.80 -12.93 -12.37
CA GLY A 59 -17.43 -14.24 -12.55
C GLY A 59 -16.72 -15.12 -13.58
N GLY A 60 -15.55 -14.70 -14.06
CA GLY A 60 -14.64 -15.51 -14.85
C GLY A 60 -13.69 -16.34 -13.98
N GLN A 61 -12.62 -16.82 -14.60
CA GLN A 61 -11.56 -17.56 -13.91
C GLN A 61 -10.30 -16.72 -13.74
N VAL A 62 -9.58 -16.95 -12.64
CA VAL A 62 -8.21 -16.46 -12.49
C VAL A 62 -7.22 -17.42 -13.16
N ASN A 63 -6.16 -16.89 -13.77
CA ASN A 63 -5.00 -17.70 -14.14
C ASN A 63 -4.16 -17.97 -12.88
N LEU A 64 -4.14 -19.22 -12.41
CA LEU A 64 -3.48 -19.61 -11.17
C LEU A 64 -1.94 -19.46 -11.24
N GLU A 65 -1.32 -19.60 -12.41
CA GLU A 65 0.12 -19.38 -12.56
C GLU A 65 0.47 -17.91 -12.41
N ASP A 66 -0.32 -17.03 -13.04
CA ASP A 66 -0.16 -15.58 -12.90
C ASP A 66 -0.48 -15.12 -11.47
N LEU A 67 -1.44 -15.76 -10.80
CA LEU A 67 -1.78 -15.49 -9.39
C LEU A 67 -0.63 -15.85 -8.46
N ALA A 68 -0.07 -17.06 -8.60
CA ALA A 68 1.06 -17.50 -7.81
C ALA A 68 2.29 -16.60 -8.01
N ARG A 69 2.60 -16.23 -9.28
CA ARG A 69 3.69 -15.29 -9.59
C ARG A 69 3.46 -13.93 -8.94
N THR A 70 2.25 -13.40 -9.06
CA THR A 70 1.86 -12.10 -8.49
C THR A 70 1.92 -12.11 -6.97
N LYS A 71 1.51 -13.20 -6.34
CA LYS A 71 1.61 -13.41 -4.90
C LYS A 71 3.07 -13.32 -4.46
N THR A 72 3.96 -14.10 -5.05
CA THR A 72 5.40 -14.08 -4.72
C THR A 72 6.01 -12.70 -4.92
N MET A 73 5.86 -12.12 -6.12
CA MET A 73 6.46 -10.82 -6.45
C MET A 73 5.93 -9.68 -5.58
N GLY A 74 4.62 -9.62 -5.34
CA GLY A 74 4.01 -8.58 -4.53
C GLY A 74 4.45 -8.67 -3.06
N ASN A 75 4.47 -9.87 -2.48
CA ASN A 75 4.95 -10.09 -1.12
C ASN A 75 6.42 -9.71 -0.95
N GLU A 76 7.29 -10.12 -1.88
CA GLU A 76 8.72 -9.78 -1.86
C GLU A 76 8.95 -8.28 -2.03
N SER A 77 8.28 -7.66 -3.01
CA SER A 77 8.42 -6.24 -3.29
C SER A 77 7.98 -5.37 -2.11
N MET A 78 6.88 -5.72 -1.44
CA MET A 78 6.42 -4.99 -0.26
C MET A 78 7.34 -5.12 0.93
N LYS A 79 7.93 -6.30 1.15
CA LYS A 79 8.98 -6.49 2.18
C LYS A 79 10.20 -5.63 1.88
N GLN A 80 10.67 -5.62 0.62
CA GLN A 80 11.81 -4.79 0.21
C GLN A 80 11.54 -3.29 0.40
N ILE A 81 10.32 -2.83 0.13
CA ILE A 81 9.93 -1.43 0.38
C ILE A 81 10.00 -1.12 1.87
N ARG A 82 9.39 -1.96 2.71
CA ARG A 82 9.43 -1.80 4.17
C ARG A 82 10.88 -1.77 4.67
N ASP A 83 11.68 -2.75 4.29
CA ASP A 83 13.08 -2.85 4.73
C ASP A 83 13.89 -1.62 4.28
N ALA A 84 13.62 -1.08 3.08
CA ALA A 84 14.24 0.14 2.60
C ALA A 84 13.85 1.38 3.43
N VAL A 85 12.60 1.49 3.89
CA VAL A 85 12.17 2.57 4.81
C VAL A 85 12.90 2.45 6.15
N TYR A 86 12.95 1.24 6.71
CA TYR A 86 13.63 0.97 7.99
C TYR A 86 15.14 1.21 7.93
N ALA A 87 15.76 1.06 6.75
CA ALA A 87 17.17 1.33 6.53
C ALA A 87 17.52 2.84 6.43
N VAL A 88 16.53 3.73 6.32
CA VAL A 88 16.78 5.18 6.33
C VAL A 88 17.08 5.62 7.76
N GLU A 89 18.26 6.22 7.98
CA GLU A 89 18.66 6.76 9.28
C GLU A 89 17.69 7.85 9.75
N VAL A 90 17.09 7.66 10.92
CA VAL A 90 16.13 8.59 11.51
C VAL A 90 16.89 9.72 12.23
N PRO A 91 16.68 10.99 11.87
CA PRO A 91 17.28 12.12 12.58
C PRO A 91 16.86 12.18 14.06
N SER A 92 17.72 12.75 14.90
CA SER A 92 17.44 12.88 16.34
C SER A 92 16.29 13.87 16.68
N ASP A 93 15.86 14.68 15.70
CA ASP A 93 14.76 15.63 15.82
C ASP A 93 13.43 14.95 16.21
N PRO A 94 12.69 15.45 17.22
CA PRO A 94 11.44 14.83 17.66
C PRO A 94 10.37 14.72 16.58
N LYS A 95 10.23 15.72 15.69
CA LYS A 95 9.22 15.68 14.62
C LYS A 95 9.59 14.65 13.56
N ALA A 96 10.88 14.47 13.30
CA ALA A 96 11.39 13.43 12.40
C ALA A 96 11.15 12.02 12.97
N LYS A 97 11.30 11.83 14.29
CA LYS A 97 10.96 10.56 14.95
C LYS A 97 9.47 10.23 14.87
N GLU A 98 8.60 11.19 15.17
CA GLU A 98 7.14 11.02 15.01
C GLU A 98 6.76 10.67 13.56
N PHE A 99 7.43 11.28 12.58
CA PHE A 99 7.21 10.97 11.18
C PHE A 99 7.70 9.56 10.81
N ALA A 100 8.87 9.16 11.31
CA ALA A 100 9.43 7.83 11.13
C ALA A 100 8.48 6.74 11.67
N GLU A 101 7.98 6.90 12.89
CA GLU A 101 7.02 5.98 13.50
C GLU A 101 5.75 5.82 12.65
N LEU A 102 5.22 6.92 12.11
CA LEU A 102 4.04 6.89 11.25
C LEU A 102 4.29 6.16 9.92
N VAL A 103 5.40 6.45 9.24
CA VAL A 103 5.70 5.83 7.94
C VAL A 103 6.08 4.35 8.11
N GLN A 104 6.86 4.02 9.13
CA GLN A 104 7.18 2.62 9.45
C GLN A 104 5.93 1.83 9.81
N GLY A 105 5.05 2.38 10.66
CA GLY A 105 3.77 1.75 11.01
C GLY A 105 2.85 1.57 9.80
N TYR A 106 2.86 2.51 8.85
CA TYR A 106 2.14 2.34 7.59
C TYR A 106 2.73 1.22 6.72
N CYS A 107 4.06 1.11 6.62
CA CYS A 107 4.70 0.01 5.91
C CYS A 107 4.43 -1.36 6.56
N ASP A 108 4.38 -1.41 7.89
CA ASP A 108 4.01 -2.62 8.62
C ASP A 108 2.56 -2.99 8.34
N TRP A 109 1.63 -2.03 8.43
CA TRP A 109 0.22 -2.25 8.07
C TRP A 109 0.07 -2.74 6.62
N GLN A 110 0.80 -2.16 5.69
CA GLN A 110 0.80 -2.58 4.28
C GLN A 110 1.26 -4.04 4.11
N VAL A 111 2.33 -4.47 4.79
CA VAL A 111 2.84 -5.84 4.69
C VAL A 111 1.97 -6.85 5.44
N GLU A 112 1.55 -6.52 6.66
CA GLU A 112 0.90 -7.47 7.56
C GLU A 112 -0.61 -7.54 7.34
N THR A 113 -1.25 -6.39 7.10
CA THR A 113 -2.69 -6.30 6.93
C THR A 113 -3.06 -6.29 5.47
N PHE A 114 -2.61 -5.30 4.69
CA PHE A 114 -3.07 -5.15 3.31
C PHE A 114 -2.67 -6.34 2.42
N ILE A 115 -1.37 -6.67 2.40
CA ILE A 115 -0.87 -7.83 1.66
C ILE A 115 -1.38 -9.14 2.27
N GLY A 116 -1.52 -9.22 3.60
CA GLY A 116 -2.14 -10.37 4.27
C GLY A 116 -3.56 -10.64 3.77
N THR A 117 -4.39 -9.60 3.67
CA THR A 117 -5.74 -9.69 3.13
C THR A 117 -5.76 -10.04 1.65
N LEU A 118 -4.85 -9.48 0.85
CA LEU A 118 -4.71 -9.90 -0.55
C LEU A 118 -4.38 -11.41 -0.63
N ASN A 119 -3.43 -11.89 0.16
CA ASN A 119 -3.12 -13.33 0.25
C ASN A 119 -4.34 -14.19 0.58
N GLU A 120 -5.18 -13.77 1.51
CA GLU A 120 -6.44 -14.47 1.83
C GLU A 120 -7.41 -14.48 0.64
N VAL A 121 -7.56 -13.36 -0.07
CA VAL A 121 -8.39 -13.30 -1.29
C VAL A 121 -7.84 -14.19 -2.41
N SER A 122 -6.51 -14.25 -2.57
CA SER A 122 -5.85 -15.20 -3.47
C SER A 122 -6.21 -16.63 -3.13
N GLU A 123 -6.17 -16.99 -1.84
CA GLU A 123 -6.50 -18.33 -1.38
C GLU A 123 -7.97 -18.69 -1.64
N LEU A 124 -8.90 -17.73 -1.53
CA LEU A 124 -10.28 -17.93 -1.97
C LEU A 124 -10.37 -18.21 -3.46
N ALA A 125 -9.59 -17.50 -4.28
CA ALA A 125 -9.57 -17.70 -5.73
C ALA A 125 -8.93 -19.03 -6.13
N GLU A 126 -7.93 -19.52 -5.37
CA GLU A 126 -7.34 -20.86 -5.55
C GLU A 126 -8.31 -21.98 -5.16
N GLN A 127 -9.10 -21.77 -4.09
CA GLN A 127 -10.07 -22.75 -3.61
C GLN A 127 -11.30 -22.87 -4.52
N GLU A 128 -11.74 -21.77 -5.12
CA GLU A 128 -12.95 -21.74 -5.94
C GLU A 128 -12.80 -20.88 -7.20
N ASN A 129 -12.61 -21.55 -8.34
CA ASN A 129 -12.33 -20.92 -9.63
C ASN A 129 -13.15 -21.54 -10.78
N PRO A 130 -14.23 -20.92 -11.27
CA PRO A 130 -14.71 -19.57 -10.93
C PRO A 130 -15.44 -19.51 -9.59
N ALA A 131 -15.51 -18.32 -8.98
CA ALA A 131 -16.20 -18.12 -7.71
C ALA A 131 -17.72 -18.15 -7.81
N SER A 132 -18.36 -18.70 -6.78
CA SER A 132 -19.75 -18.43 -6.45
C SER A 132 -19.95 -17.03 -5.85
N LEU A 133 -21.20 -16.57 -5.87
CA LEU A 133 -21.57 -15.28 -5.27
C LEU A 133 -21.21 -15.16 -3.79
N PRO A 134 -21.42 -16.18 -2.92
CA PRO A 134 -20.99 -16.12 -1.52
C PRO A 134 -19.47 -15.89 -1.37
N THR A 135 -18.66 -16.53 -2.20
CA THR A 135 -17.20 -16.37 -2.17
C THR A 135 -16.77 -14.97 -2.59
N LEU A 136 -17.40 -14.40 -3.62
CA LEU A 136 -17.18 -13.01 -4.03
C LEU A 136 -17.60 -12.00 -2.94
N GLN A 137 -18.69 -12.29 -2.21
CA GLN A 137 -19.13 -11.46 -1.08
C GLN A 137 -18.12 -11.51 0.07
N LYS A 138 -17.61 -12.70 0.40
CA LYS A 138 -16.55 -12.87 1.41
C LYS A 138 -15.29 -12.08 1.03
N ALA A 139 -14.81 -12.24 -0.20
CA ALA A 139 -13.63 -11.52 -0.70
C ALA A 139 -13.83 -9.99 -0.65
N SER A 140 -15.03 -9.52 -1.01
CA SER A 140 -15.35 -8.08 -0.96
C SER A 140 -15.38 -7.55 0.47
N ALA A 141 -15.92 -8.31 1.43
CA ALA A 141 -15.97 -7.92 2.84
C ALA A 141 -14.56 -7.83 3.47
N LEU A 142 -13.63 -8.68 3.02
CA LEU A 142 -12.22 -8.61 3.42
C LEU A 142 -11.53 -7.34 2.91
N LEU A 143 -11.79 -6.96 1.66
CA LEU A 143 -11.12 -5.83 1.01
C LEU A 143 -11.71 -4.47 1.40
N GLN A 144 -13.01 -4.41 1.69
CA GLN A 144 -13.73 -3.16 1.99
C GLN A 144 -13.09 -2.28 3.07
N PRO A 145 -12.67 -2.80 4.25
CA PRO A 145 -12.11 -1.94 5.30
C PRO A 145 -10.71 -1.39 4.98
N LEU A 146 -10.01 -1.94 3.97
CA LEU A 146 -8.65 -1.54 3.66
C LEU A 146 -8.56 -0.12 3.08
N GLU A 147 -9.57 0.30 2.31
CA GLU A 147 -9.56 1.61 1.64
C GLU A 147 -9.63 2.75 2.67
N ASP A 148 -10.58 2.67 3.59
CA ASP A 148 -10.73 3.67 4.66
C ASP A 148 -9.50 3.69 5.59
N ALA A 149 -8.94 2.52 5.89
CA ALA A 149 -7.74 2.41 6.71
C ALA A 149 -6.52 3.05 6.03
N GLU A 150 -6.30 2.79 4.73
CA GLU A 150 -5.22 3.39 3.95
C GLU A 150 -5.35 4.92 3.89
N GLN A 151 -6.56 5.43 3.63
CA GLN A 151 -6.81 6.86 3.58
C GLN A 151 -6.48 7.55 4.91
N GLU A 152 -6.82 6.93 6.05
CA GLU A 152 -6.47 7.46 7.36
C GLU A 152 -4.96 7.43 7.64
N TRP A 153 -4.24 6.40 7.17
CA TRP A 153 -2.78 6.39 7.22
C TRP A 153 -2.17 7.52 6.40
N VAL A 154 -2.56 7.66 5.14
CA VAL A 154 -2.05 8.70 4.22
C VAL A 154 -2.33 10.09 4.78
N LYS A 155 -3.51 10.32 5.35
CA LYS A 155 -3.87 11.59 6.01
C LYS A 155 -2.95 11.91 7.20
N LYS A 156 -2.64 10.94 8.06
CA LYS A 156 -1.72 11.10 9.20
C LYS A 156 -0.31 11.41 8.74
N ILE A 157 0.20 10.67 7.75
CA ILE A 157 1.54 10.88 7.16
C ILE A 157 1.63 12.28 6.55
N ASN A 158 0.63 12.69 5.75
CA ASN A 158 0.60 14.01 5.12
C ASN A 158 0.54 15.15 6.14
N ALA A 159 -0.23 14.98 7.21
CA ALA A 159 -0.29 15.96 8.29
C ALA A 159 1.08 16.13 8.96
N GLN A 160 1.81 15.03 9.18
CA GLN A 160 3.14 15.08 9.79
C GLN A 160 4.22 15.59 8.82
N ALA A 161 4.18 15.21 7.54
CA ALA A 161 5.08 15.74 6.50
C ALA A 161 5.01 17.28 6.40
N LYS A 162 3.80 17.85 6.49
CA LYS A 162 3.61 19.31 6.51
C LYS A 162 4.31 19.98 7.70
N LYS A 163 4.34 19.33 8.87
CA LYS A 163 5.06 19.86 10.06
C LYS A 163 6.58 19.88 9.88
N LEU A 164 7.11 19.09 8.95
CA LEU A 164 8.51 19.06 8.54
C LEU A 164 8.83 20.04 7.41
N GLY A 165 7.85 20.86 6.98
CA GLY A 165 8.03 21.86 5.93
C GLY A 165 7.88 21.32 4.51
N LEU A 166 7.33 20.12 4.35
CA LEU A 166 7.08 19.53 3.03
C LEU A 166 5.75 20.02 2.46
N GLN A 167 5.76 20.41 1.18
CA GLN A 167 4.54 20.56 0.40
C GLN A 167 4.19 19.23 -0.26
N VAL A 168 2.98 18.78 0.04
CA VAL A 168 2.40 17.54 -0.42
C VAL A 168 1.39 17.95 -1.50
N LYS A 169 1.71 17.73 -2.79
CA LYS A 169 0.89 18.10 -3.98
C LYS A 169 0.15 16.96 -4.66
#